data_AF-A0A853CIS5-F1
#
_entry.id   AF-A0A853CIS5-F1
#
_cell.length_a   1.000
_cell.length_b   1.000
_cell.length_c   1.000
_cell.angle_alpha   90.00
_cell.angle_beta   90.00
_cell.angle_gamma   90.00
#
_symmetry.space_group_name_H-M   'P 1'
#
loop_
_entity.id
_entity.type
_entity.pdbx_description
1 polymer ?
#
loop_
_entity_poly.entity_id
_entity_poly.type
_entity_poly.pdbx_seq_one_letter_code
_entity_poly.pdbx_strand_id
1 'polypeptide(L)'
;MLRLVGEVDLETVAAFQRAHPPVAVAAVDLTDVRFLSSSAVSFLLRQTQPVRDRGQLPAVLGASAQARRVLELIGVVELFALAS
;
A
#
# COMPACT_ATOMS: atom_id res chain seq x y z
N MET A 1 -5.11 0.08 10.45
CA MET A 1 -5.07 0.84 9.18
C MET A 1 -3.72 1.53 9.10
N LEU A 2 -3.09 1.54 7.93
CA LEU A 2 -1.83 2.25 7.68
C LEU A 2 -2.11 3.47 6.81
N ARG A 3 -1.81 4.67 7.31
CA ARG A 3 -1.91 5.91 6.52
C ARG A 3 -0.55 6.28 5.96
N LEU A 4 -0.48 6.52 4.67
CA LEU A 4 0.71 6.97 3.98
C LEU A 4 0.53 8.41 3.52
N VAL A 5 1.61 9.19 3.59
CA VAL A 5 1.58 10.63 3.32
C VAL A 5 2.84 11.02 2.54
N GLY A 6 2.69 11.92 1.58
CA GLY A 6 3.81 12.48 0.83
C GLY A 6 4.31 11.51 -0.26
N GLU A 7 5.62 11.37 -0.35
CA GLU A 7 6.27 10.48 -1.32
C GLU A 7 6.63 9.17 -0.62
N VAL A 8 6.23 8.05 -1.20
CA VAL A 8 6.47 6.73 -0.63
C VAL A 8 7.35 5.94 -1.59
N ASP A 9 8.63 5.90 -1.28
CA ASP A 9 9.69 5.32 -2.09
C ASP A 9 10.50 4.26 -1.33
N LEU A 10 11.60 3.81 -1.92
CA LEU A 10 12.47 2.81 -1.30
C LEU A 10 13.08 3.32 0.02
N GLU A 11 13.56 4.56 0.06
CA GLU A 11 14.21 5.13 1.23
C GLU A 11 13.22 5.26 2.40
N THR A 12 12.03 5.78 2.12
CA THR A 12 10.94 5.96 3.09
C THR A 12 10.49 4.62 3.65
N VAL A 13 10.31 3.61 2.79
CA VAL A 13 9.96 2.24 3.23
C VAL A 13 11.07 1.64 4.10
N ALA A 14 12.33 1.77 3.68
CA ALA A 14 13.46 1.22 4.45
C ALA A 14 13.57 1.89 5.83
N ALA A 15 13.39 3.20 5.92
CA ALA A 15 13.36 3.93 7.18
C ALA A 15 12.23 3.45 8.08
N PHE A 16 11.01 3.29 7.53
CA PHE A 16 9.86 2.78 8.26
C PHE A 16 10.11 1.37 8.81
N GLN A 17 10.62 0.46 7.98
CA GLN A 17 10.87 -0.94 8.36
C GLN A 17 11.98 -1.10 9.41
N ARG A 18 12.96 -0.18 9.45
CA ARG A 18 13.97 -0.17 10.53
C ARG A 18 13.38 0.26 11.87
N ALA A 19 12.44 1.20 11.84
CA ALA A 19 11.84 1.77 13.04
C ALA A 19 10.67 0.95 13.60
N HIS A 20 10.03 0.12 12.77
CA HIS A 20 8.80 -0.58 13.13
C HIS A 20 8.87 -2.07 12.78
N PRO A 21 8.45 -2.96 13.70
CA PRO A 21 8.24 -4.35 13.36
C PRO A 21 7.12 -4.49 12.31
N PRO A 22 7.11 -5.57 11.51
CA PRO A 22 6.01 -5.84 10.59
C PRO A 22 4.67 -5.92 11.32
N VAL A 23 3.63 -5.29 10.77
CA VAL A 23 2.28 -5.29 11.34
C VAL A 23 1.27 -5.69 10.27
N ALA A 24 0.29 -6.50 10.64
CA ALA A 24 -0.78 -6.86 9.74
C ALA A 24 -1.66 -5.63 9.44
N VAL A 25 -1.78 -5.27 8.16
CA VAL A 25 -2.54 -4.12 7.71
C VAL A 25 -3.76 -4.60 6.93
N ALA A 26 -4.96 -4.25 7.41
CA ALA A 26 -6.22 -4.55 6.72
C ALA A 26 -6.72 -3.44 5.80
N ALA A 27 -6.21 -2.22 5.98
CA ALA A 27 -6.59 -1.06 5.20
C ALA A 27 -5.41 -0.10 5.07
N VAL A 28 -5.23 0.46 3.88
CA VAL A 28 -4.21 1.45 3.54
C VAL A 28 -4.90 2.72 3.06
N ASP A 29 -4.56 3.85 3.66
CA ASP A 29 -5.03 5.17 3.23
C ASP A 29 -3.93 5.86 2.43
N LEU A 30 -4.24 6.19 1.17
CA LEU A 30 -3.35 6.83 0.20
C LEU A 30 -3.80 8.28 -0.14
N THR A 31 -4.75 8.84 0.60
CA THR A 31 -5.35 10.16 0.32
C THR A 31 -4.30 11.26 0.13
N ASP A 32 -3.26 11.27 0.96
CA ASP A 32 -2.20 12.29 0.93
C ASP A 32 -0.91 11.80 0.23
N VAL A 33 -0.97 10.69 -0.52
CA VAL A 33 0.18 10.17 -1.26
C VAL A 33 0.27 10.86 -2.62
N ARG A 34 1.41 11.53 -2.83
CA ARG A 34 1.74 12.25 -4.07
C ARG A 34 2.59 11.42 -5.03
N PHE A 35 3.30 10.41 -4.51
CA PHE A 35 4.12 9.50 -5.30
C PHE A 35 4.19 8.13 -4.63
N LEU A 36 4.08 7.07 -5.44
CA LEU A 36 4.15 5.68 -4.99
C LEU A 36 5.11 4.89 -5.91
N SER A 37 6.21 4.40 -5.34
CA SER A 37 7.18 3.58 -6.09
C SER A 37 6.79 2.09 -6.11
N SER A 38 7.44 1.29 -6.96
CA SER A 38 7.31 -0.18 -6.96
C SER A 38 7.76 -0.82 -5.64
N SER A 39 8.73 -0.21 -4.94
CA SER A 39 9.17 -0.66 -3.62
C SER A 39 8.09 -0.44 -2.56
N ALA A 40 7.37 0.67 -2.66
CA ALA A 40 6.21 0.96 -1.80
C ALA A 40 5.07 -0.03 -2.05
N VAL A 41 4.77 -0.34 -3.32
CA VAL A 41 3.77 -1.37 -3.65
C VAL A 41 4.17 -2.74 -3.08
N SER A 42 5.43 -3.14 -3.24
CA SER A 42 5.95 -4.39 -2.66
C SER A 42 5.83 -4.41 -1.13
N PHE A 43 6.06 -3.27 -0.48
CA PHE A 43 5.85 -3.13 0.95
C PHE A 43 4.36 -3.27 1.33
N LEU A 44 3.45 -2.61 0.62
CA LEU A 44 2.01 -2.74 0.86
C LEU A 44 1.55 -4.19 0.74
N LEU A 45 1.99 -4.90 -0.30
CA LEU A 45 1.68 -6.32 -0.48
C LEU A 45 2.11 -7.13 0.75
N ARG A 46 3.33 -6.96 1.24
CA ARG A 46 3.80 -7.69 2.44
C ARG A 46 2.99 -7.37 3.68
N GLN A 47 2.73 -6.09 3.97
CA GLN A 47 1.98 -5.70 5.16
C GLN A 47 0.53 -6.21 5.14
N THR A 48 -0.03 -6.37 3.95
CA THR A 48 -1.42 -6.79 3.75
C THR A 48 -1.59 -8.28 3.48
N GLN A 49 -0.48 -9.04 3.41
CA GLN A 49 -0.50 -10.50 3.20
C GLN A 49 -1.37 -11.24 4.23
N PRO A 50 -1.33 -10.94 5.54
CA PRO A 50 -2.15 -11.68 6.51
C PRO A 50 -3.66 -11.55 6.30
N VAL A 51 -4.13 -10.50 5.62
CA VAL A 51 -5.55 -10.34 5.27
C VAL A 51 -5.88 -11.16 4.03
N ARG A 52 -5.00 -11.16 3.02
CA ARG A 52 -5.15 -12.02 1.84
C ARG A 52 -5.10 -13.51 2.17
N ASP A 53 -4.27 -13.91 3.14
CA ASP A 53 -4.18 -15.30 3.61
C ASP A 53 -5.51 -15.80 4.21
N ARG A 54 -6.38 -14.87 4.65
CA ARG A 54 -7.73 -15.18 5.15
C ARG A 54 -8.79 -15.13 4.05
N GLY A 55 -8.40 -15.03 2.79
CA GLY A 55 -9.30 -14.90 1.64
C GLY A 55 -10.00 -13.53 1.55
N GLN A 56 -9.47 -12.51 2.22
CA GLN A 56 -10.03 -11.16 2.22
C GLN A 56 -9.18 -10.20 1.39
N LEU A 57 -9.82 -9.20 0.79
CA LEU A 57 -9.14 -8.11 0.11
C LEU A 57 -8.85 -6.96 1.10
N PRO A 58 -7.58 -6.56 1.28
CA PRO A 58 -7.24 -5.35 2.03
C PRO A 58 -7.83 -4.11 1.35
N ALA A 59 -8.37 -3.19 2.15
CA ALA A 59 -8.94 -1.96 1.61
C ALA A 59 -7.85 -0.96 1.22
N VAL A 60 -8.04 -0.27 0.10
CA VAL A 60 -7.25 0.90 -0.30
C VAL A 60 -8.19 2.09 -0.41
N LEU A 61 -7.92 3.14 0.36
CA LEU A 61 -8.71 4.37 0.43
C LEU A 61 -7.95 5.52 -0.23
N GLY A 62 -8.67 6.43 -0.89
CA GLY A 62 -8.11 7.71 -1.32
C GLY A 62 -6.99 7.63 -2.35
N ALA A 63 -6.82 6.49 -3.04
CA ALA A 63 -5.79 6.36 -4.05
C ALA A 63 -6.01 7.36 -5.18
N SER A 64 -5.05 8.26 -5.38
CA SER A 64 -5.04 9.19 -6.52
C SER A 64 -5.02 8.43 -7.85
N ALA A 65 -5.42 9.06 -8.95
CA ALA A 65 -5.37 8.45 -10.28
C ALA A 65 -3.96 7.93 -10.65
N GLN A 66 -2.92 8.65 -10.24
CA GLN A 66 -1.53 8.24 -10.42
C GLN A 66 -1.19 6.99 -9.60
N ALA A 67 -1.57 6.96 -8.31
CA ALA A 67 -1.33 5.79 -7.47
C ALA A 67 -2.10 4.55 -7.98
N ARG A 68 -3.35 4.72 -8.40
CA ARG A 68 -4.13 3.66 -9.07
C ARG A 68 -3.43 3.16 -10.32
N ARG A 69 -2.95 4.07 -11.19
CA ARG A 69 -2.23 3.70 -12.40
C ARG A 69 -0.95 2.91 -12.13
N VAL A 70 -0.21 3.25 -11.06
CA VAL A 70 0.97 2.47 -10.65
C VAL A 70 0.57 1.06 -10.23
N LEU A 71 -0.49 0.90 -9.43
CA LEU A 71 -1.01 -0.42 -9.02
C LEU A 71 -1.46 -1.25 -10.24
N GLU A 72 -2.10 -0.61 -11.23
CA GLU A 72 -2.52 -1.25 -12.49
C GLU A 72 -1.31 -1.75 -13.29
N LEU A 73 -0.30 -0.90 -13.48
CA LEU A 73 0.91 -1.23 -14.24
C LEU A 73 1.71 -2.38 -13.60
N ILE A 74 1.69 -2.46 -12.26
CA ILE A 74 2.32 -3.56 -11.52
C ILE A 74 1.43 -4.82 -11.51
N GLY A 75 0.15 -4.71 -11.89
CA GLY A 75 -0.77 -5.84 -12.00
C GLY A 75 -1.33 -6.33 -10.66
N VAL A 76 -1.45 -5.44 -9.67
CA VAL A 76 -1.83 -5.81 -8.29
C VAL A 76 -3.17 -5.24 -7.84
N VAL A 77 -3.88 -4.52 -8.71
CA VAL A 77 -5.17 -3.85 -8.37
C VAL A 77 -6.18 -4.84 -7.81
N GLU A 78 -6.33 -6.00 -8.46
CA GLU A 78 -7.27 -7.06 -8.05
C GLU A 78 -6.95 -7.69 -6.69
N LEU A 79 -5.78 -7.39 -6.11
CA LEU A 79 -5.40 -7.82 -4.77
C LEU A 79 -5.93 -6.89 -3.67
N PHE A 80 -6.63 -5.81 -4.04
CA PHE A 80 -7.14 -4.81 -3.12
C PHE A 80 -8.62 -4.52 -3.38
N ALA A 81 -9.35 -4.15 -2.32
CA ALA A 81 -10.65 -3.52 -2.45
C ALA A 81 -10.44 -2.00 -2.53
N LEU A 82 -10.49 -1.44 -3.74
CA LEU A 82 -10.36 0.01 -3.92
C LEU A 82 -11.67 0.71 -3.60
N ALA A 83 -11.68 1.53 -2.55
CA ALA A 83 -12.77 2.46 -2.29
C ALA A 83 -12.44 3.80 -2.95
N SER A 84 -13.44 4.35 -3.66
CA SER A 84 -13.31 5.63 -4.38
C SER A 84 -13.23 6.80 -3.42
#